data_AF-A0AAV5QB73-F1
#
_entry.id   AF-A0AAV5QB73-F1
#
_cell.length_a   1.000
_cell.length_b   1.000
_cell.length_c   1.000
_cell.angle_alpha   90.00
_cell.angle_beta   90.00
_cell.angle_gamma   90.00
#
_symmetry.space_group_name_H-M   'P 1'
#
loop_
_entity.id
_entity.type
_entity.pdbx_description
1 polymer ?
#
loop_
_entity_poly.entity_id
_entity_poly.type
_entity_poly.pdbx_seq_one_letter_code
_entity_poly.pdbx_strand_id
1 'polypeptide(L)'
;MIRQLRALSSKVKPTTLSDSSYRPSPRQKIAQKLANEPSFEVFILKGQVLQTYRTILRAVYKIPDVKLRAETKEFIKGEFKSSKDVEDIEIRRSLLIGGLRNWKHVSNVMGLSYTDIRF
;
A
#
# COMPACT_ATOMS: atom_id res chain seq x y z
N MET A 1 -4.63 -58.97 -34.48
CA MET A 1 -5.88 -58.41 -35.04
C MET A 1 -6.51 -57.62 -33.91
N ILE A 2 -6.60 -56.28 -33.88
CA ILE A 2 -7.08 -55.31 -34.86
C ILE A 2 -6.33 -53.97 -34.70
N ARG A 3 -6.20 -53.28 -35.82
CA ARG A 3 -5.52 -52.01 -36.09
C ARG A 3 -6.23 -50.81 -35.43
N GLN A 4 -5.43 -49.79 -35.08
CA GLN A 4 -5.64 -48.33 -35.30
C GLN A 4 -7.00 -47.73 -34.83
N LEU A 5 -7.04 -46.67 -34.04
CA LEU A 5 -6.87 -45.30 -34.52
C LEU A 5 -6.47 -44.35 -33.39
N ARG A 6 -5.28 -43.75 -33.54
CA ARG A 6 -4.75 -42.64 -32.76
C ARG A 6 -5.31 -41.35 -33.36
N ALA A 7 -6.35 -40.76 -32.76
CA ALA A 7 -6.83 -39.44 -33.15
C ALA A 7 -5.96 -38.36 -32.47
N LEU A 8 -5.14 -37.69 -33.28
CA LEU A 8 -4.42 -36.47 -32.95
C LEU A 8 -5.43 -35.35 -32.69
N SER A 9 -5.48 -34.84 -31.46
CA SER A 9 -6.10 -33.54 -31.16
C SER A 9 -5.07 -32.69 -30.42
N SER A 10 -4.08 -32.20 -31.17
CA SER A 10 -3.19 -31.15 -30.73
C SER A 10 -3.96 -29.83 -30.78
N LYS A 11 -4.59 -29.43 -29.67
CA LYS A 11 -5.05 -28.06 -29.50
C LYS A 11 -3.82 -27.19 -29.25
N VAL A 12 -3.48 -26.48 -30.31
CA VAL A 12 -2.38 -25.53 -30.48
C VAL A 12 -2.33 -24.56 -29.30
N LYS A 13 -1.18 -24.51 -28.60
CA LYS A 13 -0.84 -23.42 -27.68
C LYS A 13 -0.77 -22.13 -28.49
N PRO A 14 -1.32 -21.00 -28.04
CA PRO A 14 -1.12 -19.73 -28.72
C PRO A 14 0.37 -19.37 -28.64
N THR A 15 1.04 -19.47 -29.79
CA THR A 15 2.37 -18.95 -30.04
C THR A 15 2.36 -17.46 -29.76
N THR A 16 3.05 -17.03 -28.70
CA THR A 16 3.42 -15.62 -28.52
C THR A 16 4.44 -15.27 -29.59
N LEU A 17 3.94 -14.89 -30.77
CA LEU A 17 4.72 -14.16 -31.75
C LEU A 17 5.03 -12.80 -31.12
N SER A 18 6.27 -12.60 -30.67
CA SER A 18 6.80 -11.28 -30.34
C SER A 18 6.99 -10.50 -31.63
N ASP A 19 5.90 -9.93 -32.14
CA ASP A 19 5.94 -8.91 -33.20
C ASP A 19 6.40 -7.59 -32.57
N SER A 20 7.68 -7.27 -32.80
CA SER A 20 8.43 -6.15 -32.22
C SER A 20 8.08 -4.80 -32.89
N SER A 21 6.81 -4.54 -33.18
CA SER A 21 6.38 -3.31 -33.87
C SER A 21 5.13 -2.62 -33.30
N TYR A 22 4.53 -3.13 -32.22
CA TYR A 22 3.35 -2.50 -31.62
C TYR A 22 3.72 -1.23 -30.82
N ARG A 23 3.65 -0.06 -31.46
CA ARG A 23 3.69 1.24 -30.76
C ARG A 23 2.27 1.58 -30.29
N PRO A 24 1.97 1.56 -28.99
CA PRO A 24 0.63 1.84 -28.51
C PRO A 24 0.21 3.26 -28.90
N SER A 25 -1.00 3.36 -29.46
CA SER A 25 -1.60 4.64 -29.84
C SER A 25 -1.70 5.58 -28.64
N PRO A 26 -1.58 6.91 -28.80
CA PRO A 26 -1.71 7.87 -27.70
C PRO A 26 -2.97 7.67 -26.85
N ARG A 27 -4.11 7.27 -27.47
CA ARG A 27 -5.35 6.95 -26.75
C ARG A 27 -5.21 5.72 -25.83
N GLN A 28 -4.49 4.70 -26.27
CA GLN A 28 -4.23 3.49 -25.47
C GLN A 28 -3.29 3.79 -24.31
N LYS A 29 -2.30 4.67 -24.49
CA LYS A 29 -1.44 5.14 -23.40
C LYS A 29 -2.23 5.88 -22.32
N ILE A 30 -3.19 6.71 -22.71
CA ILE A 30 -4.07 7.42 -21.76
C ILE A 30 -4.98 6.43 -21.04
N ALA A 31 -5.59 5.48 -21.75
CA ALA A 31 -6.44 4.45 -21.14
C ALA A 31 -5.64 3.58 -20.15
N GLN A 32 -4.41 3.18 -20.49
CA GLN A 32 -3.52 2.46 -19.60
C GLN A 32 -3.11 3.31 -18.38
N LYS A 33 -2.87 4.62 -18.56
CA LYS A 33 -2.57 5.54 -17.46
C LYS A 33 -3.76 5.66 -16.49
N LEU A 34 -4.98 5.81 -17.02
CA LEU A 34 -6.20 5.90 -16.22
C LEU A 34 -6.55 4.57 -15.52
N ALA A 35 -6.25 3.44 -16.15
CA ALA A 35 -6.42 2.12 -15.53
C ALA A 35 -5.45 1.90 -14.35
N ASN A 36 -4.30 2.58 -14.36
CA ASN A 36 -3.29 2.52 -13.30
C ASN A 36 -3.46 3.62 -12.24
N GLU A 37 -4.42 4.54 -12.41
CA GLU A 37 -4.70 5.56 -11.40
C GLU A 37 -5.41 4.90 -10.21
N PRO A 38 -4.96 5.17 -8.97
CA PRO A 38 -5.68 4.71 -7.78
C PRO A 38 -7.11 5.25 -7.78
N SER A 39 -8.06 4.43 -7.33
CA SER A 39 -9.42 4.88 -7.02
C SER A 39 -9.37 6.11 -6.10
N PHE A 40 -10.36 7.00 -6.22
CA PHE A 40 -10.49 8.18 -5.37
C PHE A 40 -10.40 7.83 -3.88
N GLU A 41 -11.00 6.72 -3.45
CA GLU A 41 -10.93 6.25 -2.06
C GLU A 41 -9.49 5.91 -1.63
N VAL A 42 -8.71 5.26 -2.51
CA VAL A 42 -7.30 4.96 -2.28
C VAL A 42 -6.49 6.25 -2.17
N PHE A 43 -6.81 7.25 -2.99
CA PHE A 43 -6.16 8.56 -2.94
C PHE A 43 -6.42 9.27 -1.61
N ILE A 44 -7.69 9.34 -1.17
CA ILE A 44 -8.06 9.93 0.12
C ILE A 44 -7.38 9.19 1.27
N LEU A 45 -7.42 7.86 1.28
CA LEU A 45 -6.80 7.04 2.32
C LEU A 45 -5.28 7.24 2.37
N LYS A 46 -4.60 7.35 1.22
CA LYS A 46 -3.16 7.71 1.18
C LYS A 46 -2.90 9.06 1.83
N GLY A 47 -3.75 10.06 1.58
CA GLY A 47 -3.68 11.37 2.22
C GLY A 47 -3.80 11.29 3.75
N GLN A 48 -4.79 10.54 4.25
CA GLN A 48 -5.02 10.32 5.68
C GLN A 48 -3.83 9.62 6.36
N VAL A 49 -3.28 8.57 5.73
CA VAL A 49 -2.09 7.86 6.22
C VAL A 49 -0.88 8.81 6.32
N LEU A 50 -0.62 9.61 5.29
CA LEU A 50 0.49 10.57 5.28
C LEU A 50 0.33 11.66 6.35
N GLN A 51 -0.88 12.18 6.51
CA GLN A 51 -1.16 13.18 7.53
C GLN A 51 -0.97 12.62 8.94
N THR A 52 -1.43 11.38 9.17
CA THR A 52 -1.22 10.65 10.43
C THR A 52 0.25 10.49 10.73
N TYR A 53 1.01 9.93 9.78
CA TYR A 53 2.43 9.68 9.93
C TYR A 53 3.21 10.96 10.30
N ARG A 54 2.96 12.06 9.58
CA ARG A 54 3.60 13.35 9.85
C ARG A 54 3.23 13.91 11.22
N THR A 55 1.98 13.75 11.63
CA THR A 55 1.51 14.24 12.94
C THR A 55 2.15 13.48 14.09
N ILE A 56 2.20 12.15 13.99
CA ILE A 56 2.90 11.29 14.94
C ILE A 56 4.38 11.66 15.03
N LEU A 57 5.07 11.80 13.88
CA LEU A 57 6.49 12.16 13.89
C LEU A 57 6.74 13.52 14.58
N ARG A 58 5.89 14.52 14.36
CA ARG A 58 6.02 15.82 15.05
C ARG A 58 5.90 15.67 16.57
N ALA A 59 5.02 14.78 17.05
CA ALA A 59 4.92 14.49 18.47
C ALA A 59 6.15 13.73 18.99
N VAL A 60 6.68 12.76 18.24
CA VAL A 60 7.93 12.06 18.58
C VAL A 60 9.10 13.04 18.71
N TYR A 61 9.22 14.04 17.83
CA TYR A 61 10.30 15.03 17.92
C TYR A 61 10.25 15.91 19.18
N LYS A 62 9.12 15.95 19.91
CA LYS A 62 8.99 16.66 21.18
C LYS A 62 9.56 15.89 22.37
N ILE A 63 9.90 14.59 22.21
CA ILE A 63 10.49 13.77 23.28
C ILE A 63 11.88 14.33 23.64
N PRO A 64 12.14 14.76 24.88
CA PRO A 64 13.43 15.35 25.24
C PRO A 64 14.60 14.37 25.13
N ASP A 65 14.43 13.15 25.64
CA ASP A 65 15.45 12.10 25.58
C ASP A 65 15.73 11.67 24.13
N VAL A 66 16.98 11.86 23.69
CA VAL A 66 17.45 11.55 22.34
C VAL A 66 17.37 10.05 22.04
N LYS A 67 17.68 9.21 23.03
CA LYS A 67 17.67 7.74 22.85
C LYS A 67 16.25 7.24 22.68
N LEU A 68 15.36 7.60 23.61
CA LEU A 68 13.94 7.25 23.53
C LEU A 68 13.29 7.80 22.24
N ARG A 69 13.65 9.02 21.83
CA ARG A 69 13.18 9.62 20.57
C ARG A 69 13.59 8.80 19.35
N ALA A 70 14.84 8.35 19.29
CA ALA A 70 15.34 7.53 18.20
C ALA A 70 14.63 6.17 18.14
N GLU A 71 14.51 5.50 19.28
CA GLU A 71 13.79 4.22 19.40
C GLU A 71 12.32 4.35 18.99
N THR A 72 11.63 5.36 19.51
CA THR A 72 10.21 5.61 19.18
C THR A 72 10.03 5.94 17.70
N LYS A 73 10.96 6.72 17.11
CA LYS A 73 10.93 7.05 15.68
C LYS A 73 11.09 5.80 14.81
N GLU A 74 12.03 4.92 15.15
CA GLU A 74 12.23 3.67 14.40
C GLU A 74 11.07 2.70 14.58
N PHE A 75 10.51 2.59 15.78
CA PHE A 75 9.27 1.85 16.04
C PHE A 75 8.13 2.32 15.13
N ILE A 76 7.84 3.63 15.12
CA ILE A 76 6.76 4.18 14.29
C ILE A 76 7.03 3.96 12.80
N LYS A 77 8.28 4.13 12.33
CA LYS A 77 8.61 3.81 10.93
C LYS A 77 8.37 2.33 10.61
N GLY A 78 8.70 1.43 11.53
CA GLY A 78 8.47 -0.01 11.40
C GLY A 78 6.99 -0.34 11.19
N GLU A 79 6.11 0.23 12.01
CA GLU A 79 4.65 0.04 11.95
C GLU A 79 4.04 0.48 10.61
N PHE A 80 4.49 1.62 10.07
CA PHE A 80 4.00 2.09 8.75
C PHE A 80 4.63 1.31 7.59
N LYS A 81 5.84 0.76 7.78
CA LYS A 81 6.51 -0.04 6.75
C LYS A 81 5.92 -1.45 6.65
N SER A 82 5.52 -2.07 7.77
CA SER A 82 4.93 -3.41 7.79
C SER A 82 3.58 -3.49 7.07
N SER A 83 2.88 -2.36 6.95
CA SER A 83 1.57 -2.25 6.29
C SER A 83 1.64 -1.73 4.86
N LYS A 84 2.85 -1.52 4.31
CA LYS A 84 3.06 -0.90 2.99
C LYS A 84 2.43 -1.70 1.83
N ASP A 85 2.50 -3.03 1.91
CA ASP A 85 2.14 -3.93 0.80
C ASP A 85 0.68 -4.39 0.86
N VAL A 86 -0.12 -3.84 1.77
CA VAL A 86 -1.56 -4.12 1.87
C VAL A 86 -2.29 -3.35 0.77
N GLU A 87 -2.94 -4.05 -0.15
CA GLU A 87 -3.68 -3.44 -1.27
C GLU A 87 -5.15 -3.18 -0.95
N ASP A 88 -5.74 -4.00 -0.07
CA ASP A 88 -7.15 -3.89 0.34
C ASP A 88 -7.40 -2.60 1.13
N ILE A 89 -8.35 -1.81 0.66
CA ILE A 89 -8.72 -0.50 1.22
C ILE A 89 -9.28 -0.63 2.65
N GLU A 90 -10.15 -1.61 2.89
CA GLU A 90 -10.79 -1.78 4.20
C GLU A 90 -9.79 -2.28 5.24
N ILE A 91 -8.88 -3.17 4.82
CA ILE A 91 -7.77 -3.61 5.69
C ILE A 91 -6.87 -2.41 6.02
N ARG A 92 -6.49 -1.59 5.03
CA ARG A 92 -5.67 -0.38 5.27
C ARG A 92 -6.36 0.61 6.19
N ARG A 93 -7.69 0.80 6.07
CA ARG A 93 -8.47 1.68 6.95
C ARG A 93 -8.49 1.13 8.38
N SER A 94 -8.73 -0.17 8.54
CA SER A 94 -8.68 -0.85 9.84
C SER A 94 -7.31 -0.71 10.50
N LEU A 95 -6.22 -0.93 9.75
CA LEU A 95 -4.85 -0.74 10.21
C LEU A 95 -4.57 0.71 10.63
N LEU A 96 -5.06 1.69 9.87
CA LEU A 96 -4.90 3.11 10.23
C LEU A 96 -5.61 3.45 11.54
N ILE A 97 -6.86 2.99 11.72
CA ILE A 97 -7.63 3.21 12.96
C ILE A 97 -6.96 2.49 14.13
N GLY A 98 -6.52 1.25 13.93
CA GLY A 98 -5.79 0.47 14.93
C GLY A 98 -4.48 1.14 15.35
N GLY A 99 -3.70 1.62 14.37
CA GLY A 99 -2.46 2.36 14.60
C GLY A 99 -2.67 3.67 15.34
N LEU A 100 -3.72 4.43 15.01
CA LEU A 100 -4.10 5.65 15.73
C LEU A 100 -4.44 5.38 17.19
N ARG A 101 -5.22 4.33 17.46
CA ARG A 101 -5.56 3.91 18.82
C ARG A 101 -4.31 3.49 19.61
N ASN A 102 -3.43 2.71 18.99
CA ASN A 102 -2.16 2.31 19.60
C ASN A 102 -1.29 3.52 19.90
N TRP A 103 -1.14 4.44 18.94
CA TRP A 103 -0.37 5.66 19.13
C TRP A 103 -0.94 6.53 20.25
N LYS A 104 -2.27 6.70 20.32
CA LYS A 104 -2.92 7.44 21.41
C LYS A 104 -2.56 6.85 22.79
N HIS A 105 -2.53 5.53 22.91
CA HIS A 105 -2.12 4.87 24.13
C HIS A 105 -0.64 5.15 24.45
N VAL A 106 0.25 4.93 23.47
CA VAL A 106 1.70 5.17 23.61
C VAL A 106 2.01 6.63 23.95
N SER A 107 1.39 7.59 23.28
CA SER A 107 1.58 9.02 23.56
C SER A 107 1.15 9.39 24.97
N ASN A 108 0.03 8.84 25.45
CA ASN A 108 -0.46 9.09 26.80
C ASN A 108 0.50 8.55 27.86
N VAL A 109 1.01 7.32 27.67
CA VAL A 109 1.99 6.70 28.58
C VAL A 109 3.28 7.51 28.64
N MET A 110 3.72 8.09 27.51
CA MET A 110 4.92 8.93 27.45
C MET A 110 4.69 10.39 27.89
N GLY A 111 3.49 10.75 28.35
CA GLY A 111 3.16 12.13 28.73
C GLY A 111 3.18 13.11 27.55
N LEU A 112 3.11 12.62 26.32
CA LEU A 112 3.02 13.46 25.13
C LEU A 112 1.57 13.92 24.95
N SER A 113 1.38 15.21 24.74
CA SER A 113 0.08 15.75 24.33
C SER A 113 -0.31 15.13 22.98
N TYR A 114 -1.31 14.24 23.00
CA TYR A 114 -1.91 13.69 21.80
C TYR A 114 -2.68 14.79 21.07
N THR A 115 -2.33 15.03 19.81
CA THR A 115 -3.16 15.82 18.90
C THR A 115 -4.23 14.92 18.33
N ASP A 116 -5.50 15.25 18.54
CA ASP A 116 -6.64 14.53 17.97
C ASP A 116 -6.54 14.52 16.44
N ILE A 117 -6.15 13.38 15.88
CA ILE A 117 -6.08 13.19 14.43
C ILE A 117 -7.47 12.77 13.95
N ARG A 118 -8.17 13.68 13.26
CA ARG A 118 -9.51 13.46 12.68
C ARG A 118 -9.42 13.61 11.16
N PHE A 119 -10.23 12.83 10.44
CA PHE A 119 -10.40 12.90 8.99
C PHE A 119 -11.88 12.88 8.64
#